data_AF-A0A2I0BEM6-F1
#
_entry.id   AF-A0A2I0BEM6-F1
#
_cell.length_a   1.000
_cell.length_b   1.000
_cell.length_c   1.000
_cell.angle_alpha   90.00
_cell.angle_beta   90.00
_cell.angle_gamma   90.00
#
_symmetry.space_group_name_H-M   'P 1'
#
loop_
_entity.id
_entity.type
_entity.pdbx_description
1 polymer ?
#
loop_
_entity_poly.entity_id
_entity_poly.type
_entity_poly.pdbx_seq_one_letter_code
_entity_poly.pdbx_strand_id
1 'polypeptide(L)'
;MQEELEQFSKNDVWDLVSRPKGHSIIDTKWIFRNKLDDSGIIIRNKAHLVAKGFTQIEGIDFEETFAPVARLEAIRLLLLFACYKDFLLF
;
A
#
# COMPACT_ATOMS: atom_id res chain seq x y z
N MET A 1 4.64 -15.17 -6.49
CA MET A 1 4.70 -14.03 -7.43
C MET A 1 3.44 -13.98 -8.27
N GLN A 2 3.09 -15.05 -9.02
CA GLN A 2 1.78 -15.16 -9.68
C GLN A 2 0.61 -14.88 -8.74
N GLU A 3 0.56 -15.50 -7.55
CA GLU A 3 -0.53 -15.26 -6.58
C GLU A 3 -0.67 -13.78 -6.17
N GLU A 4 0.43 -13.04 -6.03
CA GLU A 4 0.39 -11.61 -5.68
C GLU A 4 -0.07 -10.75 -6.86
N LEU A 5 0.41 -11.05 -8.08
CA LEU A 5 -0.05 -10.36 -9.29
C LEU A 5 -1.54 -10.62 -9.55
N GLU A 6 -2.01 -11.85 -9.31
CA GLU A 6 -3.43 -12.20 -9.36
C GLU A 6 -4.23 -11.46 -8.30
N GLN A 7 -3.70 -11.30 -7.09
CA GLN A 7 -4.35 -10.48 -6.05
C GLN A 7 -4.46 -9.02 -6.47
N PHE A 8 -3.42 -8.44 -7.08
CA PHE A 8 -3.50 -7.07 -7.57
C PHE A 8 -4.52 -6.90 -8.69
N SER A 9 -4.62 -7.89 -9.60
CA SER A 9 -5.66 -7.89 -10.64
C SER A 9 -7.07 -8.05 -10.04
N LYS A 10 -7.24 -8.89 -9.02
CA LYS A 10 -8.53 -9.07 -8.34
C LYS A 10 -8.99 -7.84 -7.57
N ASN A 11 -8.04 -7.12 -6.97
CA ASN A 11 -8.34 -5.94 -6.14
C ASN A 11 -8.39 -4.64 -6.94
N ASP A 12 -8.13 -4.69 -8.26
CA ASP A 12 -8.17 -3.55 -9.17
C ASP A 12 -7.36 -2.34 -8.66
N VAL A 13 -6.16 -2.61 -8.13
CA VAL A 13 -5.33 -1.60 -7.45
C VAL A 13 -4.38 -0.84 -8.39
N TRP A 14 -4.27 -1.25 -9.66
CA TRP A 14 -3.34 -0.66 -10.62
C TRP A 14 -3.71 -0.98 -12.07
N ASP A 15 -3.45 -0.02 -12.96
CA ASP A 15 -3.55 -0.18 -14.41
C ASP A 15 -2.16 -0.16 -15.05
N LEU A 16 -1.91 -1.10 -15.97
CA LEU A 16 -0.72 -1.08 -16.78
C LEU A 16 -0.87 -0.05 -17.91
N VAL A 17 -0.19 1.09 -17.78
CA VAL A 17 -0.24 2.18 -18.76
C VAL A 17 1.04 2.26 -19.60
N SER A 18 0.91 2.76 -20.83
CA SER A 18 2.07 3.08 -21.65
C SER A 18 2.88 4.21 -21.04
N ARG A 19 4.21 4.20 -21.22
CA ARG A 19 5.10 5.25 -20.74
C ARG A 19 4.63 6.65 -21.23
N PRO A 20 4.32 7.60 -20.32
CA PRO A 20 3.98 8.96 -20.70
C PRO A 20 5.19 9.67 -21.33
N LYS A 21 4.95 10.43 -22.40
CA LYS A 21 5.98 11.23 -23.06
C LYS A 21 6.36 12.42 -22.19
N GLY A 22 7.65 12.77 -22.17
CA GLY A 22 8.17 13.93 -21.44
C GLY A 22 8.26 13.78 -19.91
N HIS A 23 7.93 12.61 -19.37
CA HIS A 23 8.01 12.35 -17.93
C HIS A 23 9.21 11.47 -17.58
N SER A 24 9.83 11.76 -16.44
CA SER A 24 10.82 10.88 -15.83
C SER A 24 10.09 9.68 -15.23
N ILE A 25 10.57 8.47 -15.51
CA ILE A 25 10.03 7.27 -14.85
C ILE A 25 10.75 7.12 -13.51
N ILE A 26 9.99 6.99 -12.42
CA ILE A 26 10.52 6.60 -11.13
C ILE A 26 10.97 5.16 -11.21
N ASP A 27 12.26 4.93 -10.97
CA ASP A 27 12.83 3.60 -10.99
C ASP A 27 12.36 2.79 -9.78
N THR A 28 12.36 1.46 -9.88
CA THR A 28 11.86 0.56 -8.83
C THR A 28 12.95 -0.36 -8.33
N LYS A 29 12.77 -0.90 -7.12
CA LYS A 29 13.67 -1.89 -6.54
C LYS A 29 12.87 -2.98 -5.85
N TRP A 30 13.32 -4.22 -6.01
CA TRP A 30 12.82 -5.35 -5.25
C TRP A 30 13.48 -5.43 -3.87
N ILE A 31 12.66 -5.58 -2.84
CA ILE A 31 13.08 -5.85 -1.46
C ILE A 31 12.62 -7.26 -1.11
N PHE A 32 13.57 -8.14 -0.83
CA PHE A 32 13.28 -9.51 -0.41
C PHE A 32 13.41 -9.61 1.12
N ARG A 33 12.43 -10.24 1.77
CA ARG A 33 12.44 -10.47 3.21
C ARG A 33 11.76 -11.79 3.55
N ASN A 34 12.42 -12.61 4.37
CA ASN A 34 11.82 -13.84 4.85
C ASN A 34 10.96 -13.54 6.08
N LYS A 35 9.72 -14.03 6.08
CA LYS A 35 8.86 -14.10 7.25
C LYS A 35 9.27 -15.36 8.01
N LEU A 36 9.69 -15.17 9.25
CA LEU A 36 10.04 -16.24 10.17
C LEU A 36 8.87 -16.47 11.14
N ASP A 37 8.75 -17.69 11.67
CA ASP A 37 7.93 -17.96 12.86
C ASP A 37 8.70 -17.66 14.15
N ASP A 38 8.04 -17.90 15.29
CA ASP A 38 8.63 -17.70 16.62
C ASP A 38 9.81 -18.63 16.90
N SER A 39 9.96 -19.71 16.13
CA SER A 39 11.07 -20.66 16.20
C SER A 39 12.22 -20.32 15.22
N GLY A 40 12.10 -19.23 14.46
CA GLY A 40 13.09 -18.81 13.47
C GLY A 40 13.05 -19.58 12.15
N ILE A 41 12.01 -20.38 11.90
CA ILE A 41 11.83 -21.13 10.65
C ILE A 41 11.18 -20.22 9.60
N ILE A 42 11.66 -20.31 8.36
CA ILE A 42 11.10 -19.54 7.24
C ILE A 42 9.72 -20.09 6.88
N ILE A 43 8.68 -19.31 7.19
CA ILE A 43 7.29 -19.62 6.83
C ILE A 43 6.87 -19.05 5.48
N ARG A 44 7.50 -17.94 5.03
CA ARG A 44 7.20 -17.33 3.74
C ARG A 44 8.32 -16.43 3.25
N ASN A 45 8.69 -16.54 1.98
CA ASN A 45 9.54 -15.56 1.31
C ASN A 45 8.65 -14.40 0.82
N LYS A 46 8.90 -13.18 1.27
CA LYS A 46 8.20 -11.97 0.81
C LYS A 46 9.08 -11.20 -0.17
N ALA A 47 8.47 -10.67 -1.22
CA ALA A 47 9.10 -9.76 -2.16
C ALA A 47 8.23 -8.52 -2.29
N HIS A 48 8.79 -7.34 -2.08
CA HIS A 48 8.07 -6.08 -2.22
C HIS A 48 8.71 -5.31 -3.37
N LEU A 49 7.90 -4.88 -4.35
CA LEU A 49 8.33 -3.91 -5.35
C LEU A 49 8.09 -2.51 -4.80
N VAL A 50 9.15 -1.71 -4.66
CA VAL A 50 9.08 -0.37 -4.07
C VAL A 50 9.66 0.64 -5.04
N ALA A 51 9.01 1.78 -5.17
CA ALA A 51 9.55 2.94 -5.89
C ALA A 51 10.82 3.45 -5.20
N LYS A 52 11.80 3.92 -5.97
CA LYS A 52 12.97 4.62 -5.43
C LYS A 52 12.55 6.03 -5.00
N GLY A 53 11.87 6.13 -3.85
CA GLY A 53 11.22 7.35 -3.38
C GLY A 53 12.12 8.59 -3.26
N PHE A 54 13.45 8.43 -3.16
CA PHE A 54 14.38 9.56 -3.17
C PHE A 54 14.41 10.33 -4.50
N THR A 55 13.83 9.79 -5.58
CA THR A 55 13.67 10.48 -6.86
C THR A 55 12.30 11.14 -7.02
N GLN A 56 11.39 11.01 -6.04
CA GLN A 56 10.06 11.60 -6.11
C GLN A 56 10.08 13.07 -5.70
N ILE A 57 9.37 13.91 -6.44
CA ILE A 57 9.20 15.35 -6.18
C ILE A 57 7.74 15.62 -5.80
N GLU A 58 7.53 16.22 -4.63
CA GLU A 58 6.21 16.66 -4.16
C GLU A 58 5.59 17.66 -5.16
N GLY A 59 4.30 17.49 -5.46
CA GLY A 59 3.57 18.29 -6.45
C GLY A 59 3.84 17.93 -7.91
N ILE A 60 4.74 16.98 -8.20
CA ILE A 60 4.96 16.42 -9.54
C ILE A 60 4.63 14.93 -9.55
N ASP A 61 5.27 14.16 -8.67
CA ASP A 61 5.15 12.70 -8.61
C ASP A 61 4.10 12.22 -7.60
N PHE A 62 3.80 13.04 -6.58
CA PHE A 62 2.74 12.81 -5.60
C PHE A 62 2.22 14.13 -5.05
N GLU A 63 0.92 14.19 -4.72
CA GLU A 63 0.30 15.37 -4.10
C GLU A 63 0.26 15.27 -2.58
N GLU A 64 0.08 14.08 -2.01
CA GLU A 64 0.02 13.86 -0.56
C GLU A 64 0.69 12.54 -0.16
N THR A 65 1.38 12.54 1.00
CA THR A 65 1.95 11.30 1.58
C THR A 65 0.99 10.75 2.62
N PHE A 66 0.20 9.75 2.26
CA PHE A 66 -0.66 9.06 3.22
C PHE A 66 0.06 7.89 3.87
N ALA A 67 0.32 7.97 5.17
CA ALA A 67 0.51 6.79 5.99
C ALA A 67 -0.88 6.34 6.48
N PRO A 68 -1.36 5.12 6.16
CA PRO A 68 -2.63 4.61 6.68
C PRO A 68 -2.47 4.21 8.14
N VAL A 69 -2.22 5.19 9.00
CA VAL A 69 -2.19 5.00 10.44
C VAL A 69 -3.55 5.42 10.96
N ALA A 70 -4.44 4.45 11.11
CA ALA A 70 -5.71 4.67 11.76
C ALA A 70 -5.43 5.05 13.23
N ARG A 71 -5.70 6.32 13.58
CA ARG A 71 -5.58 6.81 14.95
C ARG A 71 -6.73 6.21 15.77
N LEU A 72 -6.44 5.69 16.95
CA LEU A 72 -7.46 5.11 17.83
C LEU A 72 -8.54 6.13 18.20
N GLU A 73 -8.16 7.40 18.31
CA GLU A 73 -9.07 8.52 18.55
C GLU A 73 -10.08 8.69 17.39
N ALA A 74 -9.61 8.59 16.14
CA ALA A 74 -10.47 8.68 14.97
C ALA A 74 -11.42 7.49 14.87
N ILE A 75 -10.93 6.27 15.18
CA ILE A 75 -11.78 5.06 15.24
C ILE A 75 -12.86 5.21 16.32
N ARG A 76 -12.49 5.68 17.52
CA ARG A 76 -13.45 5.90 18.62
C ARG A 76 -14.50 6.94 18.25
N LEU A 77 -14.11 8.04 17.61
CA LEU A 77 -15.04 9.06 17.14
C LEU A 77 -15.99 8.51 16.09
N LEU A 78 -15.49 7.71 15.14
CA LEU A 78 -16.29 7.08 14.10
C LEU A 78 -17.33 6.12 14.71
N LEU A 79 -16.92 5.28 15.67
CA LEU A 79 -17.83 4.38 16.39
C LEU A 79 -18.88 5.15 17.20
N LEU A 80 -18.48 6.20 17.92
CA LEU A 80 -19.42 7.07 18.65
C LEU A 80 -20.45 7.70 17.71
N PHE A 81 -19.98 8.18 16.56
CA PHE A 81 -20.85 8.79 15.56
C PHE A 81 -21.83 7.78 14.93
N ALA A 82 -21.36 6.57 14.64
CA ALA A 82 -22.21 5.48 14.15
C ALA A 82 -23.30 5.11 15.18
N CYS A 83 -22.96 5.03 16.47
CA CYS A 83 -23.94 4.83 17.53
C CYS A 83 -24.93 6.00 17.65
N TYR A 84 -24.46 7.25 17.51
CA TYR A 84 -25.32 8.43 17.59
C TYR A 84 -26.29 8.54 16.39
N LYS A 85 -25.84 8.13 15.20
CA LYS A 85 -26.60 8.21 13.95
C LYS A 85 -27.35 6.93 13.60
N ASP A 86 -27.22 5.89 14.42
CA ASP A 86 -27.88 4.59 14.26
C ASP A 86 -27.67 3.96 12.88
N PHE A 87 -26.41 3.87 12.42
CA PHE A 87 -26.06 3.15 11.20
C PHE A 87 -24.94 2.15 11.43
N LEU A 88 -24.98 1.03 10.69
CA LEU A 88 -23.98 -0.02 10.76
C LEU A 88 -22.69 0.39 10.05
N LEU A 89 -21.56 0.14 10.73
CA LEU A 89 -20.22 0.16 10.16
C LEU A 89 -19.80 -1.28 9.82
N PHE A 90 -19.28 -1.51 8.61
CA PHE A 90 -18.82 -2.81 8.11
C PHE A 90 -17.31 -2.87 7.99
#